data_AF-A0AAD5XLR7-F1
#
_entry.id   AF-A0AAD5XLR7-F1
#
_cell.length_a   1.000
_cell.length_b   1.000
_cell.length_c   1.000
_cell.angle_alpha   90.00
_cell.angle_beta   90.00
_cell.angle_gamma   90.00
#
_symmetry.space_group_name_H-M   'P 1'
#
loop_
_entity.id
_entity.type
_entity.pdbx_description
1 polymer ?
#
loop_
_entity_poly.entity_id
_entity_poly.type
_entity_poly.pdbx_seq_one_letter_code
_entity_poly.pdbx_strand_id
1 'polypeptide(L)'
;MLKWKTIHPRISTTATRLEICPVEAGAGDWAMMAIILIFGLAMTIYTTSDWNYRIFGGGLYVYLAWSLVVDTVVTIIDKTAKEVRVTKSTLGFKQWVRVAPTDELVAVHTVEEQRKRGGPGYRLELEFMSDHGYYRLPMTETYVLGDANREQLAEMEKAIRKFMDLKQLPDWMKEENLDDDKKRHARRREMAKDK
;
A
#
# COMPACT_ATOMS: atom_id res chain seq x y z
N MET A 1 -8.66 15.53 -2.15
CA MET A 1 -8.45 15.17 -0.73
C MET A 1 -7.19 14.31 -0.65
N LEU A 2 -6.08 14.84 -0.12
CA LEU A 2 -4.93 14.01 0.21
C LEU A 2 -5.36 13.10 1.38
N LYS A 3 -5.40 11.79 1.19
CA LYS A 3 -5.50 10.85 2.31
C LYS A 3 -4.15 10.89 3.03
N TRP A 4 -4.13 11.47 4.23
CA TRP A 4 -3.01 11.39 5.16
C TRP A 4 -2.99 9.93 5.64
N LYS A 5 -2.28 9.05 4.93
CA LYS A 5 -2.16 7.66 5.34
C LYS A 5 -1.07 7.59 6.40
N THR A 6 -1.47 7.60 7.66
CA THR A 6 -0.57 7.30 8.78
C THR A 6 -0.14 5.84 8.63
N ILE A 7 1.15 5.59 8.44
CA ILE A 7 1.68 4.22 8.44
C ILE A 7 1.71 3.76 9.90
N HIS A 8 0.98 2.69 10.20
CA HIS A 8 1.21 1.89 11.38
C HIS A 8 1.84 0.57 10.92
N PRO A 9 3.18 0.54 10.75
CA PRO A 9 3.85 -0.62 10.20
C PRO A 9 3.80 -1.76 11.21
N ARG A 10 3.20 -2.89 10.84
CA ARG A 10 3.22 -4.10 11.67
C ARG A 10 4.11 -5.15 11.03
N ILE A 11 5.12 -5.59 11.76
CA ILE A 11 5.97 -6.72 11.38
C ILE A 11 5.76 -7.81 12.43
N SER A 12 5.31 -8.98 12.00
CA SER A 12 5.25 -10.17 12.84
C SER A 12 6.10 -11.25 12.18
N THR A 13 7.13 -11.70 12.91
CA THR A 13 8.10 -12.65 12.38
C THR A 13 8.09 -13.90 13.25
N THR A 14 7.98 -15.05 12.59
CA THR A 14 8.24 -16.37 13.15
C THR A 14 9.36 -17.03 12.33
N ALA A 15 9.87 -18.19 12.77
CA ALA A 15 10.97 -18.86 12.07
C ALA A 15 10.64 -19.20 10.60
N THR A 16 9.37 -19.47 10.31
CA THR A 16 8.89 -19.95 9.00
C THR A 16 8.00 -18.96 8.26
N ARG A 17 7.46 -17.95 8.94
CA ARG A 17 6.51 -17.00 8.36
C ARG A 17 6.81 -15.57 8.79
N LEU A 18 6.84 -14.67 7.81
CA LEU A 18 6.96 -13.22 7.98
C LEU A 18 5.68 -12.55 7.48
N GLU A 19 5.03 -11.80 8.36
CA GLU A 19 3.84 -11.01 8.04
C GLU A 19 4.17 -9.53 8.17
N ILE A 20 3.94 -8.77 7.09
CA ILE A 20 4.20 -7.34 7.02
C ILE A 20 2.93 -6.62 6.58
N CYS A 21 2.49 -5.68 7.40
CA CYS A 21 1.42 -4.76 7.08
C CYS A 21 2.01 -3.36 6.97
N PRO A 22 2.34 -2.89 5.75
CA PRO A 22 2.90 -1.55 5.55
C PRO A 22 1.89 -0.43 5.81
N VAL A 23 0.58 -0.67 5.69
CA VAL A 23 -0.44 0.36 5.96
C VAL A 23 -1.61 -0.29 6.68
N GLU A 24 -1.86 0.16 7.90
CA GLU A 24 -3.00 -0.23 8.73
C GLU A 24 -3.77 1.03 9.13
N ALA A 25 -5.10 0.94 9.20
CA ALA A 25 -5.94 2.05 9.67
C ALA A 25 -5.66 2.30 11.15
N GLY A 26 -5.29 3.54 11.49
CA GLY A 26 -4.99 3.91 12.86
C GLY A 26 -6.25 4.10 13.71
N ALA A 27 -6.09 4.16 15.03
CA ALA A 27 -7.20 4.44 15.95
C ALA A 27 -7.94 5.75 15.60
N GLY A 28 -7.23 6.76 15.08
CA GLY A 28 -7.82 8.03 14.63
C GLY A 28 -8.75 7.87 13.42
N ASP A 29 -8.44 6.96 12.49
CA ASP A 29 -9.29 6.70 11.32
C ASP A 29 -10.61 6.04 11.75
N TRP A 30 -10.53 5.09 12.69
CA TRP A 30 -11.70 4.44 13.29
C TRP A 30 -12.56 5.43 14.08
N ALA A 31 -11.93 6.33 14.85
CA ALA A 31 -12.64 7.36 15.60
C ALA A 31 -13.38 8.33 14.67
N MET A 32 -12.72 8.81 13.61
CA MET A 32 -13.35 9.69 12.61
C MET A 32 -14.51 9.03 11.89
N MET A 33 -14.36 7.76 11.50
CA MET A 33 -15.42 6.97 10.89
C MET A 33 -16.63 6.85 11.82
N ALA A 34 -16.41 6.51 13.10
CA ALA A 34 -17.46 6.40 14.11
C ALA A 34 -18.18 7.73 14.34
N ILE A 35 -17.43 8.85 14.42
CA ILE A 35 -18.00 10.19 14.60
C ILE A 35 -18.91 10.55 13.42
N ILE A 36 -18.47 10.33 12.18
CA ILE A 36 -19.27 10.65 10.98
C ILE A 36 -20.55 9.81 10.94
N LEU A 37 -20.47 8.52 11.27
CA LEU A 37 -21.64 7.64 11.33
C LEU A 37 -22.62 8.09 12.41
N ILE A 38 -22.16 8.27 13.65
CA ILE A 38 -23.04 8.60 14.78
C ILE A 38 -23.66 9.98 14.58
N PHE A 39 -22.83 10.99 14.30
CA PHE A 39 -23.29 12.36 14.13
C PHE A 39 -24.14 12.52 12.87
N GLY A 40 -23.74 11.90 11.76
CA GLY A 40 -24.49 11.94 10.50
C GLY A 40 -25.88 11.30 10.62
N LEU A 41 -25.96 10.12 11.25
CA LEU A 41 -27.24 9.45 11.49
C LEU A 41 -28.12 10.24 12.46
N ALA A 42 -27.56 10.76 13.56
CA ALA A 42 -28.31 11.57 14.52
C ALA A 42 -28.87 12.84 13.86
N MET A 43 -28.06 13.55 13.08
CA MET A 43 -28.48 14.75 12.35
C MET A 43 -29.57 14.43 11.30
N THR A 44 -29.44 13.31 10.59
CA THR A 44 -30.45 12.88 9.62
C THR A 44 -31.79 12.58 10.30
N ILE A 45 -31.78 11.96 11.48
CA ILE A 45 -33.01 11.67 12.24
C ILE A 45 -33.62 12.96 12.81
N TYR A 46 -32.79 13.89 13.28
CA TYR A 46 -33.21 15.15 13.88
C TYR A 46 -33.80 16.13 12.85
N THR A 47 -33.21 16.22 11.66
CA THR A 47 -33.54 17.28 10.69
C THR A 47 -34.81 17.02 9.87
N THR A 48 -35.24 15.76 9.77
CA THR A 48 -36.41 15.41 8.95
C THR A 48 -37.17 14.22 9.53
N SER A 49 -38.48 14.21 9.32
CA SER A 49 -39.39 13.11 9.66
C SER A 49 -39.69 12.19 8.46
N ASP A 50 -39.34 12.61 7.23
CA ASP A 50 -39.57 11.82 6.03
C ASP A 50 -38.63 10.60 5.98
N TRP A 51 -39.23 9.42 5.87
CA TRP A 51 -38.53 8.15 5.85
C TRP A 51 -37.57 8.01 4.67
N ASN A 52 -37.93 8.53 3.50
CA ASN A 52 -37.09 8.46 2.31
C ASN A 52 -35.81 9.29 2.53
N TYR A 53 -35.94 10.51 3.02
CA TYR A 53 -34.78 11.34 3.34
C TYR A 53 -33.90 10.74 4.42
N ARG A 54 -34.48 10.04 5.41
CA ARG A 54 -33.71 9.32 6.43
C ARG A 54 -32.87 8.19 5.84
N ILE A 55 -33.45 7.41 4.93
CA ILE A 55 -32.75 6.32 4.26
C ILE A 55 -31.63 6.87 3.36
N PHE A 56 -31.93 7.84 2.50
CA PHE A 56 -30.93 8.40 1.58
C PHE A 56 -29.83 9.18 2.31
N GLY A 57 -30.21 9.99 3.31
CA GLY A 57 -29.26 10.73 4.15
C GLY A 57 -28.37 9.79 4.96
N GLY A 58 -28.95 8.76 5.60
CA GLY A 58 -28.20 7.74 6.31
C GLY A 58 -27.25 6.97 5.39
N GLY A 59 -27.72 6.59 4.20
CA GLY A 59 -26.90 5.95 3.18
C GLY A 59 -25.70 6.80 2.74
N LEU A 60 -25.89 8.12 2.60
CA LEU A 60 -24.80 9.04 2.27
C LEU A 60 -23.72 9.08 3.37
N TYR A 61 -24.10 9.14 4.65
CA TYR A 61 -23.14 9.14 5.75
C TYR A 61 -22.41 7.80 5.89
N VAL A 62 -23.10 6.67 5.66
CA VAL A 62 -22.47 5.36 5.58
C VAL A 62 -21.45 5.31 4.44
N TYR A 63 -21.80 5.84 3.27
CA TYR A 63 -20.88 5.93 2.13
C TYR A 63 -19.67 6.83 2.42
N LEU A 64 -19.87 7.99 3.04
CA LEU A 64 -18.78 8.89 3.43
C LEU A 64 -17.84 8.21 4.43
N ALA A 65 -18.39 7.57 5.46
CA ALA A 65 -17.62 6.82 6.44
C ALA A 65 -16.81 5.68 5.78
N TRP A 66 -17.45 4.92 4.88
CA TRP A 66 -16.79 3.87 4.10
C TRP A 66 -15.64 4.42 3.25
N SER A 67 -15.83 5.58 2.60
CA SER A 67 -14.82 6.18 1.73
C SER A 67 -13.54 6.63 2.45
N LEU A 68 -13.65 6.87 3.76
CA LEU A 68 -12.53 7.25 4.62
C LEU A 68 -11.67 6.07 5.05
N VAL A 69 -12.22 4.86 5.03
CA VAL A 69 -11.47 3.64 5.33
C VAL A 69 -10.30 3.51 4.37
N VAL A 70 -9.14 3.25 4.94
CA VAL A 70 -7.93 2.94 4.19
C VAL A 70 -7.87 1.44 3.96
N ASP A 71 -7.63 1.05 2.70
CA ASP A 71 -7.34 -0.33 2.37
C ASP A 71 -6.07 -0.79 3.11
N THR A 72 -6.21 -1.89 3.84
CA THR A 72 -5.10 -2.59 4.50
C THR A 72 -4.50 -3.57 3.51
N VAL A 73 -3.17 -3.52 3.35
CA VAL A 73 -2.46 -4.51 2.54
C VAL A 73 -1.55 -5.29 3.46
N VAL A 74 -1.68 -6.61 3.44
CA VAL A 74 -0.86 -7.52 4.25
C VAL A 74 -0.09 -8.44 3.31
N THR A 75 1.23 -8.43 3.45
CA THR A 75 2.14 -9.33 2.75
C THR A 75 2.60 -10.42 3.70
N ILE A 76 2.37 -11.68 3.34
CA ILE A 76 2.79 -12.85 4.08
C ILE A 76 3.82 -13.60 3.23
N ILE A 77 5.03 -13.76 3.75
CA ILE A 77 6.08 -14.60 3.16
C ILE A 77 6.16 -15.85 4.02
N ASP A 78 5.77 -16.99 3.45
CA ASP A 78 5.76 -18.28 4.15
C ASP A 78 6.76 -19.25 3.50
N LYS A 79 7.77 -19.67 4.27
CA LYS A 79 8.79 -20.63 3.85
C LYS A 79 8.28 -22.06 3.82
N THR A 80 7.27 -22.39 4.63
CA THR A 80 6.68 -23.74 4.65
C THR A 80 5.75 -23.96 3.47
N ALA A 81 4.91 -22.97 3.17
CA ALA A 81 4.02 -23.01 2.01
C ALA A 81 4.72 -22.63 0.69
N LYS A 82 5.94 -22.10 0.76
CA LYS A 82 6.71 -21.60 -0.40
C LYS A 82 5.95 -20.58 -1.25
N GLU A 83 5.20 -19.71 -0.58
CA GLU A 83 4.48 -18.62 -1.22
C GLU A 83 4.73 -17.26 -0.56
N VAL A 84 4.71 -16.22 -1.39
CA VAL A 84 4.54 -14.82 -1.02
C VAL A 84 3.12 -14.42 -1.38
N ARG A 85 2.32 -14.07 -0.38
CA ARG A 85 0.93 -13.67 -0.54
C ARG A 85 0.74 -12.22 -0.17
N VAL A 86 0.31 -11.40 -1.12
CA VAL A 86 -0.11 -10.01 -0.89
C VAL A 86 -1.64 -9.97 -0.92
N THR A 87 -2.25 -9.64 0.22
CA THR A 87 -3.71 -9.57 0.37
C THR A 87 -4.11 -8.13 0.61
N LYS A 88 -5.01 -7.62 -0.22
CA LYS A 88 -5.67 -6.34 0.01
C LYS A 88 -7.03 -6.56 0.63
N SER A 89 -7.33 -5.82 1.71
CA SER A 89 -8.62 -5.85 2.38
C SER A 89 -9.11 -4.46 2.74
N THR A 90 -10.43 -4.28 2.75
CA THR A 90 -11.11 -3.05 3.20
C THR A 90 -12.10 -3.45 4.28
N LEU A 91 -11.97 -2.91 5.49
CA LEU A 91 -12.81 -3.30 6.65
C LEU A 91 -12.87 -4.81 6.89
N GLY A 92 -11.74 -5.51 6.69
CA GLY A 92 -11.66 -6.97 6.84
C GLY A 92 -12.22 -7.78 5.66
N PHE A 93 -12.89 -7.16 4.70
CA PHE A 93 -13.31 -7.82 3.46
C PHE A 93 -12.13 -7.91 2.50
N LYS A 94 -11.78 -9.12 2.06
CA LYS A 94 -10.73 -9.34 1.06
C LYS A 94 -11.19 -8.81 -0.30
N GLN A 95 -10.46 -7.84 -0.84
CA GLN A 95 -10.70 -7.33 -2.20
C GLN A 95 -10.01 -8.21 -3.24
N TRP A 96 -8.72 -8.49 -3.02
CA TRP A 96 -7.93 -9.34 -3.91
C TRP A 96 -6.76 -9.97 -3.16
N VAL A 97 -6.24 -11.06 -3.74
CA VAL A 97 -5.05 -11.76 -3.28
C VAL A 97 -4.14 -12.00 -4.49
N ARG A 98 -2.87 -11.63 -4.35
CA ARG A 98 -1.82 -11.98 -5.32
C ARG A 98 -0.85 -12.93 -4.64
N VAL A 99 -0.47 -13.98 -5.35
CA VAL A 99 0.43 -15.02 -4.85
C VAL A 99 1.58 -15.14 -5.83
N ALA A 100 2.80 -15.21 -5.30
CA ALA A 100 4.03 -15.45 -6.04
C ALA A 100 4.85 -16.54 -5.32
N PRO A 101 5.62 -17.37 -6.03
CA PRO A 101 6.49 -18.35 -5.39
C PRO A 101 7.64 -17.68 -4.60
N THR A 102 8.02 -18.24 -3.45
CA THR A 102 9.09 -17.62 -2.62
C THR A 102 10.50 -17.84 -3.17
N ASP A 103 10.70 -18.89 -3.96
CA ASP A 103 11.93 -19.22 -4.66
C ASP A 103 12.25 -18.23 -5.80
N GLU A 104 11.22 -17.65 -6.41
CA GLU A 104 11.38 -16.60 -7.41
C GLU A 104 11.76 -15.24 -6.80
N LEU A 105 11.64 -15.05 -5.48
CA LEU A 105 11.91 -13.75 -4.85
C LEU A 105 13.42 -13.46 -4.82
N VAL A 106 13.86 -12.47 -5.61
CA VAL A 106 15.29 -12.15 -5.76
C VAL A 106 15.68 -10.86 -5.03
N ALA A 107 14.79 -9.87 -5.01
CA ALA A 107 15.10 -8.58 -4.40
C ALA A 107 13.88 -7.88 -3.82
N VAL A 108 14.15 -6.88 -2.99
CA VAL A 108 13.17 -5.94 -2.45
C VAL A 108 13.68 -4.54 -2.74
N HIS A 109 12.79 -3.67 -3.23
CA HIS A 109 13.12 -2.32 -3.64
C HIS A 109 12.20 -1.31 -2.99
N THR A 110 12.76 -0.20 -2.52
CA THR A 110 12.00 0.99 -2.17
C THR A 110 12.01 1.94 -3.36
N VAL A 111 10.87 2.08 -4.03
CA VAL A 111 10.68 2.95 -5.19
C VAL A 111 10.24 4.34 -4.71
N GLU A 112 10.99 5.37 -5.14
CA GLU A 112 10.65 6.77 -4.93
C GLU A 112 9.96 7.35 -6.17
N GLU A 113 8.83 8.03 -5.97
CA GLU A 113 8.14 8.80 -7.00
C GLU A 113 8.03 10.27 -6.56
N GLN A 114 8.62 11.16 -7.36
CA GLN A 114 8.52 12.61 -7.19
C GLN A 114 7.13 13.09 -7.66
N ARG A 115 6.26 13.43 -6.71
CA ARG A 115 4.90 13.90 -7.02
C ARG A 115 4.84 15.41 -7.16
N LYS A 116 4.04 15.88 -8.13
CA LYS A 116 3.80 17.32 -8.39
C LYS A 116 3.24 18.09 -7.18
N ARG A 117 2.58 17.41 -6.24
CA ARG A 117 2.05 17.98 -4.99
C ARG A 117 2.25 16.97 -3.85
N GLY A 118 2.82 17.40 -2.73
CA GLY A 118 2.95 16.58 -1.51
C GLY A 118 4.31 15.93 -1.24
N GLY A 119 5.36 16.31 -1.97
CA GLY A 119 6.72 15.80 -1.75
C GLY A 119 6.99 14.42 -2.36
N PRO A 120 8.14 13.78 -2.02
CA PRO A 120 8.47 12.44 -2.49
C PRO A 120 7.52 11.40 -1.87
N GLY A 121 7.05 10.48 -2.70
CA GLY A 121 6.28 9.32 -2.30
C GLY A 121 7.12 8.06 -2.40
N TYR A 122 7.01 7.18 -1.41
CA TYR A 122 7.79 5.95 -1.32
C TYR A 122 6.86 4.73 -1.34
N ARG A 123 7.27 3.66 -2.02
CA ARG A 123 6.57 2.37 -2.05
C ARG A 123 7.58 1.22 -1.99
N LEU A 124 7.24 0.16 -1.29
CA LEU A 124 8.04 -1.05 -1.25
C LEU A 124 7.52 -2.08 -2.27
N GLU A 125 8.42 -2.61 -3.09
CA GLU A 125 8.15 -3.56 -4.16
C GLU A 125 9.03 -4.80 -3.99
N LEU A 126 8.45 -5.97 -4.25
CA LEU A 126 9.14 -7.25 -4.28
C LEU A 126 9.44 -7.61 -5.73
N GLU A 127 10.69 -7.94 -6.04
CA GLU A 127 11.12 -8.33 -7.39
C GLU A 127 11.32 -9.84 -7.45
N PHE A 128 10.66 -10.44 -8.43
CA PHE A 128 10.65 -11.86 -8.69
C PHE A 128 11.29 -12.16 -10.04
N MET A 129 12.04 -13.26 -10.12
CA MET A 129 12.62 -13.79 -11.34
C MET A 129 11.88 -15.07 -11.72
N SER A 130 11.06 -14.98 -12.75
CA SER A 130 10.38 -16.13 -13.35
C SER A 130 11.13 -16.59 -14.62
N ASP A 131 10.72 -17.73 -15.17
CA ASP A 131 11.19 -18.22 -16.48
C ASP A 131 10.90 -17.24 -17.63
N HIS A 132 9.93 -16.33 -17.45
CA HIS A 132 9.54 -15.31 -18.43
C HIS A 132 10.23 -13.95 -18.21
N GLY A 133 11.13 -13.86 -17.23
CA GLY A 133 11.87 -12.66 -16.87
C GLY A 133 11.48 -12.08 -15.52
N TYR A 134 11.92 -10.84 -15.28
CA TYR A 134 11.71 -10.15 -14.01
C TYR A 134 10.36 -9.44 -13.95
N TYR A 135 9.67 -9.59 -12.84
CA TYR A 135 8.45 -8.82 -12.55
C TYR A 135 8.44 -8.30 -11.11
N ARG A 136 7.70 -7.23 -10.87
CA ARG A 136 7.61 -6.57 -9.56
C ARG A 136 6.20 -6.61 -9.01
N LEU A 137 6.10 -6.98 -7.74
CA LEU A 137 4.86 -6.99 -6.98
C LEU A 137 4.88 -5.88 -5.93
N PRO A 138 4.04 -4.85 -6.05
CA PRO A 138 3.97 -3.80 -5.04
C PRO A 138 3.32 -4.32 -3.75
N MET A 139 3.94 -4.04 -2.60
CA MET A 139 3.36 -4.34 -1.28
C MET A 139 2.30 -3.33 -0.84
N THR A 140 2.20 -2.18 -1.52
CA THR A 140 1.12 -1.20 -1.38
C THR A 140 0.69 -0.65 -2.73
N GLU A 141 -0.59 -0.41 -2.97
CA GLU A 141 -1.01 0.24 -4.22
C GLU A 141 -0.61 1.72 -4.25
N THR A 142 -0.61 2.36 -3.08
CA THR A 142 -0.33 3.79 -2.95
C THR A 142 1.05 4.04 -2.36
N TYR A 143 1.74 5.03 -2.94
CA TYR A 143 2.92 5.63 -2.34
C TYR A 143 2.57 6.31 -1.03
N VAL A 144 3.45 6.16 -0.06
CA VAL A 144 3.36 6.84 1.22
C VAL A 144 4.28 8.05 1.23
N LEU A 145 3.81 9.17 1.77
CA LEU A 145 4.48 10.46 1.63
C LEU A 145 5.39 10.76 2.81
N GLY A 146 6.51 11.43 2.56
CA GLY A 146 7.39 11.98 3.59
C GLY A 146 8.52 11.05 4.04
N ASP A 147 9.63 11.65 4.45
CA ASP A 147 10.88 10.93 4.71
C ASP A 147 10.84 10.08 5.99
N ALA A 148 10.04 10.47 6.99
CA ALA A 148 9.82 9.63 8.17
C ALA A 148 9.24 8.24 7.80
N ASN A 149 8.38 8.21 6.77
CA ASN A 149 7.81 6.97 6.25
C ASN A 149 8.81 6.17 5.42
N ARG A 150 9.79 6.83 4.79
CA ARG A 150 10.89 6.16 4.07
C ARG A 150 11.74 5.32 5.03
N GLU A 151 12.07 5.85 6.20
CA GLU A 151 12.85 5.12 7.20
C GLU A 151 12.13 3.85 7.67
N GLN A 152 10.81 3.94 7.93
CA GLN A 152 9.99 2.78 8.29
C GLN A 152 9.91 1.74 7.17
N LEU A 153 9.80 2.16 5.91
CA LEU A 153 9.86 1.24 4.77
C LEU A 153 11.25 0.59 4.63
N ALA A 154 12.33 1.32 4.90
CA ALA A 154 13.68 0.78 4.90
C ALA A 154 13.90 -0.27 6.01
N GLU A 155 13.27 -0.11 7.17
CA GLU A 155 13.26 -1.14 8.23
C GLU A 155 12.54 -2.41 7.78
N MET A 156 11.39 -2.28 7.11
CA MET A 156 10.69 -3.44 6.52
C MET A 156 11.55 -4.13 5.45
N GLU A 157 12.21 -3.35 4.59
CA GLU A 157 13.10 -3.89 3.57
C GLU A 157 14.21 -4.73 4.21
N LYS A 158 14.86 -4.21 5.26
CA LYS A 158 15.86 -4.93 6.04
C LYS A 158 15.30 -6.22 6.67
N ALA A 159 14.08 -6.18 7.20
CA ALA A 159 13.43 -7.35 7.78
C ALA A 159 13.18 -8.46 6.74
N ILE A 160 12.69 -8.11 5.55
CA ILE A 160 12.47 -9.07 4.45
C ILE A 160 13.80 -9.65 3.97
N ARG A 161 14.81 -8.80 3.74
CA ARG A 161 16.14 -9.24 3.31
C ARG A 161 16.75 -10.21 4.30
N LYS A 162 16.71 -9.90 5.60
CA LYS A 162 17.22 -10.79 6.65
C LYS A 162 16.44 -12.10 6.74
N PHE A 163 15.12 -12.05 6.57
CA PHE A 163 14.29 -13.25 6.64
C PHE A 163 14.52 -14.19 5.45
N MET A 164 14.69 -13.64 4.24
CA MET A 164 14.86 -14.40 3.01
C MET A 164 16.32 -14.64 2.61
N ASP A 165 17.28 -14.13 3.40
CA ASP A 165 18.72 -14.17 3.11
C ASP A 165 19.09 -13.58 1.73
N LEU A 166 18.42 -12.48 1.38
CA LEU A 166 18.63 -11.82 0.08
C LEU A 166 19.89 -10.94 0.12
N LYS A 167 20.75 -11.11 -0.89
CA LYS A 167 21.97 -10.27 -1.03
C LYS A 167 21.60 -8.80 -1.18
N GLN A 168 22.31 -7.93 -0.46
CA GLN A 168 22.18 -6.49 -0.63
C GLN A 168 22.79 -6.08 -1.98
N LEU A 169 21.96 -5.60 -2.91
CA LEU A 169 22.45 -5.02 -4.15
C LEU A 169 23.14 -3.68 -3.82
N PRO A 170 24.38 -3.47 -4.29
CA PRO A 170 25.11 -2.22 -4.08
C PRO A 170 24.34 -1.00 -4.61
N ASP A 171 24.49 0.15 -3.96
CA ASP A 171 23.75 1.38 -4.32
C ASP A 171 24.07 1.88 -5.74
N TRP A 172 25.26 1.59 -6.29
CA TRP A 172 25.62 1.95 -7.68
C TRP A 172 24.79 1.22 -8.74
N MET A 173 24.28 0.01 -8.46
CA MET A 173 23.32 -0.69 -9.34
C MET A 173 21.90 -0.13 -9.22
N LYS A 174 21.61 0.69 -8.20
CA LYS A 174 20.31 1.36 -8.05
C LYS A 174 20.23 2.60 -8.95
N GLU A 175 21.35 3.29 -9.16
CA GLU A 175 21.43 4.48 -10.02
C GLU A 175 21.28 4.14 -11.51
N GLU A 176 21.81 3.01 -11.96
CA GLU A 176 21.71 2.57 -13.37
C GLU A 176 20.25 2.24 -13.77
N ASN A 177 19.47 1.63 -12.85
CA ASN A 177 18.05 1.37 -13.07
C ASN A 177 17.18 2.64 -13.00
N LEU A 178 17.55 3.61 -12.16
CA LEU A 178 16.89 4.92 -12.09
C LEU A 178 17.10 5.74 -13.38
N ASP A 179 18.29 5.62 -13.98
CA ASP A 179 18.61 6.27 -15.26
C ASP A 179 17.80 5.68 -16.42
N ASP A 180 17.54 4.37 -16.38
CA ASP A 180 16.76 3.69 -17.42
C ASP A 180 15.25 3.97 -17.32
N ASP A 181 14.70 4.10 -16.09
CA ASP A 181 13.31 4.53 -15.88
C ASP A 181 13.10 6.01 -16.23
N LYS A 182 14.06 6.90 -15.90
CA LYS A 182 14.03 8.30 -16.35
C LYS A 182 14.06 8.39 -17.87
N LYS A 183 14.91 7.59 -18.54
CA LYS A 183 14.95 7.51 -20.01
C LYS A 183 13.64 6.94 -20.59
N ARG A 184 13.03 5.93 -19.97
CA ARG A 184 11.72 5.40 -20.40
C ARG A 184 10.59 6.42 -20.25
N HIS A 185 10.55 7.17 -19.16
CA HIS A 185 9.57 8.24 -18.95
C HIS A 185 9.78 9.44 -19.88
N ALA A 186 11.03 9.79 -20.19
CA ALA A 186 11.36 10.81 -21.19
C ALA A 186 10.87 10.39 -22.59
N ARG A 187 11.19 9.17 -23.05
CA ARG A 187 10.72 8.64 -24.34
C ARG A 187 9.20 8.57 -24.45
N ARG A 188 8.50 8.21 -23.37
CA ARG A 188 7.02 8.21 -23.34
C ARG A 188 6.42 9.62 -23.45
N ARG A 189 7.11 10.64 -22.95
CA ARG A 189 6.66 12.05 -23.06
C ARG A 189 6.92 12.61 -24.46
N GLU A 190 7.98 12.18 -25.12
CA GLU A 190 8.25 12.55 -26.52
C GLU A 190 7.23 11.91 -27.47
N MET A 191 6.96 10.60 -27.34
CA MET A 191 5.94 9.92 -28.15
C MET A 191 4.50 10.45 -27.94
N ALA A 192 4.23 11.12 -26.82
CA ALA A 192 2.93 11.73 -26.53
C ALA A 192 2.79 13.16 -27.09
N LYS A 193 3.90 13.80 -27.51
CA LYS A 193 3.90 15.11 -28.18
C LYS A 193 3.80 15.02 -29.69
N ASP A 194 4.16 13.86 -30.26
CA ASP A 194 4.11 13.59 -31.70
C ASP A 194 2.73 13.04 -32.17
N LYS A 195 1.70 13.13 -31.32
CA LYS A 195 0.29 12.83 -31.64
C LYS A 195 -0.57 14.06 -31.40
#